data_AF-A0A8T3ZFR6-F1
#
_entry.id   AF-A0A8T3ZFR6-F1
#
_cell.length_a   1.000
_cell.length_b   1.000
_cell.length_c   1.000
_cell.angle_alpha   90.00
_cell.angle_beta   90.00
_cell.angle_gamma   90.00
#
_symmetry.space_group_name_H-M   'P 1'
#
loop_
_entity.id
_entity.type
_entity.pdbx_description
1 polymer ?
#
loop_
_entity_poly.entity_id
_entity_poly.type
_entity_poly.pdbx_seq_one_letter_code
_entity_poly.pdbx_strand_id
1 'polypeptide(L)'
;MPNDMFEEMTKLELKELIKKAHELYDSGIKWHNHFLTPKCVFNTRGGYAVILEDETNGVAYYSSMKRKPTDAMKEIEKLFYLSIKEKGA
;
A
#
# COMPACT_ATOMS: atom_id res chain seq x y z
N MET A 1 24.70 0.23 8.01
CA MET A 1 23.40 -0.26 8.46
C MET A 1 22.59 -0.54 7.21
N PRO A 2 22.28 -1.79 6.84
CA PRO A 2 21.34 -2.02 5.77
C PRO A 2 19.93 -1.83 6.35
N ASN A 3 19.27 -0.77 5.92
CA ASN A 3 17.90 -0.44 6.29
C ASN A 3 16.94 -1.07 5.27
N ASP A 4 17.20 -2.33 4.91
CA ASP A 4 16.59 -3.04 3.79
C ASP A 4 15.51 -4.02 4.30
N MET A 5 14.63 -3.56 5.18
CA MET A 5 13.53 -4.37 5.74
C MET A 5 12.39 -4.68 4.73
N PHE A 6 12.60 -4.48 3.44
CA PHE A 6 11.64 -4.84 2.39
C PHE A 6 12.36 -5.56 1.24
N GLU A 7 13.07 -6.65 1.54
CA GLU A 7 13.86 -7.35 0.52
C GLU A 7 13.04 -8.05 -0.57
N GLU A 8 11.73 -8.33 -0.43
CA GLU A 8 10.85 -8.60 -1.59
C GLU A 8 9.41 -8.12 -1.35
N MET A 9 8.97 -7.08 -2.07
CA MET A 9 7.55 -6.71 -2.10
C MET A 9 6.79 -7.66 -3.03
N THR A 10 5.66 -8.19 -2.56
CA THR A 10 4.81 -9.06 -3.39
C THR A 10 4.00 -8.22 -4.39
N LYS A 11 4.16 -8.50 -5.69
CA LYS A 11 3.37 -7.84 -6.72
C LYS A 11 1.96 -8.46 -6.77
N LEU A 12 0.94 -7.60 -6.75
CA LEU A 12 -0.47 -7.95 -6.91
C LEU A 12 -1.09 -7.16 -8.08
N GLU A 13 -2.14 -7.74 -8.66
CA GLU A 13 -3.06 -6.97 -9.50
C GLU A 13 -3.80 -5.92 -8.64
N LEU A 14 -4.18 -4.80 -9.25
CA LEU A 14 -4.77 -3.67 -8.50
C LEU A 14 -6.00 -4.10 -7.68
N LYS A 15 -6.83 -4.99 -8.23
CA LYS A 15 -8.02 -5.52 -7.54
C LYS A 15 -7.64 -6.33 -6.30
N GLU A 16 -6.62 -7.17 -6.40
CA GLU A 16 -6.12 -7.97 -5.28
C GLU A 16 -5.43 -7.08 -4.23
N LEU A 17 -4.79 -5.99 -4.64
CA LEU A 17 -4.23 -5.02 -3.72
C LEU A 17 -5.33 -4.29 -2.93
N ILE A 18 -6.44 -3.91 -3.57
CA ILE A 18 -7.61 -3.33 -2.87
C ILE A 18 -8.16 -4.35 -1.87
N LYS A 19 -8.34 -5.61 -2.28
CA LYS A 19 -8.78 -6.69 -1.39
C LYS A 19 -7.83 -6.84 -0.19
N LYS A 20 -6.52 -6.78 -0.42
CA LYS A 20 -5.52 -6.82 0.65
C LYS A 20 -5.67 -5.65 1.63
N ALA A 21 -5.98 -4.44 1.15
CA ALA A 21 -6.24 -3.29 2.03
C ALA A 21 -7.47 -3.51 2.93
N HIS A 22 -8.55 -4.10 2.40
CA HIS A 22 -9.70 -4.51 3.21
C HIS A 22 -9.31 -5.55 4.26
N GLU A 23 -8.57 -6.59 3.87
CA GLU A 23 -8.10 -7.62 4.82
C GLU A 23 -7.25 -7.03 5.95
N LEU A 24 -6.36 -6.07 5.64
CA LEU A 24 -5.53 -5.39 6.64
C LEU A 24 -6.38 -4.53 7.61
N TYR A 25 -7.41 -3.85 7.09
CA TYR A 25 -8.36 -3.07 7.88
C TYR A 25 -9.22 -3.96 8.77
N ASP A 26 -9.92 -4.94 8.19
CA ASP A 26 -10.85 -5.84 8.90
C ASP A 26 -10.14 -6.68 9.98
N SER A 27 -8.87 -7.03 9.75
CA SER A 27 -8.05 -7.78 10.71
C SER A 27 -7.45 -6.91 11.82
N GLY A 28 -7.67 -5.58 11.78
CA GLY A 28 -7.07 -4.65 12.73
C GLY A 28 -5.53 -4.66 12.71
N ILE A 29 -4.91 -5.07 11.61
CA ILE A 29 -3.45 -5.08 11.45
C ILE A 29 -2.93 -3.64 11.38
N LYS A 30 -1.70 -3.37 11.82
CA LYS A 30 -1.08 -2.07 11.61
C LYS A 30 -0.47 -2.05 10.21
N TRP A 31 -0.88 -1.09 9.40
CA TRP A 31 -0.43 -1.01 8.02
C TRP A 31 -0.29 0.43 7.56
N HIS A 32 0.56 0.66 6.56
CA HIS A 32 0.76 1.94 5.88
C HIS A 32 0.45 1.82 4.39
N ASN A 33 0.20 2.93 3.72
CA ASN A 33 0.07 2.96 2.26
C ASN A 33 0.93 4.06 1.61
N HIS A 34 1.52 3.76 0.46
CA HIS A 34 2.22 4.74 -0.36
C HIS A 34 1.61 4.80 -1.76
N PHE A 35 1.46 6.02 -2.27
CA PHE A 35 1.18 6.27 -3.67
C PHE A 35 2.38 6.95 -4.34
N LEU A 36 2.98 6.27 -5.31
CA LEU A 36 4.14 6.75 -6.04
C LEU A 36 3.74 7.13 -7.47
N THR A 37 4.05 8.37 -7.86
CA THR A 37 3.83 8.84 -9.23
C THR A 37 4.99 8.47 -10.16
N PRO A 38 4.83 8.50 -11.50
CA PRO A 38 5.91 8.21 -12.44
C PRO A 38 7.14 9.12 -12.32
N LYS A 39 6.97 10.31 -11.73
CA LYS A 39 8.07 11.28 -11.52
C LYS A 39 8.66 11.20 -10.11
N CYS A 40 8.18 10.29 -9.26
CA CYS A 40 8.69 10.11 -7.92
C CYS A 40 10.10 9.49 -7.98
N VAL A 41 11.07 10.10 -7.30
CA VAL A 41 12.47 9.63 -7.27
C VAL A 41 12.64 8.26 -6.60
N PHE A 42 11.70 7.87 -5.74
CA PHE A 42 11.67 6.55 -5.10
C PHE A 42 10.94 5.49 -5.94
N ASN A 43 10.37 5.87 -7.08
CA ASN A 43 9.59 4.97 -7.91
C ASN A 43 10.43 4.38 -9.05
N THR A 44 10.89 3.14 -8.84
CA THR A 44 11.65 2.38 -9.82
C THR A 44 10.77 1.61 -10.82
N ARG A 45 9.43 1.77 -10.78
CA ARG A 45 8.47 0.89 -11.48
C ARG A 45 7.91 1.48 -12.78
N GLY A 46 8.44 2.60 -13.26
CA GLY A 46 8.16 3.19 -14.59
C GLY A 46 6.72 3.70 -14.84
N GLY A 47 5.83 3.62 -13.85
CA GLY A 47 4.44 4.04 -13.92
C GLY A 47 3.94 4.55 -12.56
N TYR A 48 2.63 4.54 -12.35
CA TYR A 48 2.08 4.72 -11.01
C TYR A 48 2.29 3.44 -10.20
N ALA A 49 2.53 3.56 -8.91
CA ALA A 49 2.56 2.42 -8.00
C ALA A 49 1.78 2.73 -6.72
N VAL A 50 1.09 1.72 -6.21
CA VAL A 50 0.48 1.73 -4.88
C VAL A 50 1.16 0.61 -4.09
N ILE A 51 1.58 0.93 -2.86
CA ILE A 51 2.25 0.00 -1.95
C ILE A 51 1.45 -0.05 -0.66
N LEU A 52 1.26 -1.26 -0.14
CA LEU A 52 0.69 -1.54 1.17
C LEU A 52 1.76 -2.21 2.02
N GLU A 53 2.02 -1.68 3.20
CA GLU A 53 3.01 -2.23 4.14
C GLU A 53 2.26 -2.79 5.34
N ASP A 54 2.38 -4.09 5.58
CA ASP A 54 1.93 -4.75 6.80
C ASP A 54 3.05 -4.63 7.84
N GLU A 55 2.92 -3.65 8.74
CA GLU A 55 3.92 -3.36 9.77
C GLU A 55 3.99 -4.46 10.84
N THR A 56 2.90 -5.22 11.02
CA THR A 56 2.86 -6.30 12.00
C THR A 56 3.68 -7.50 11.53
N ASN A 57 3.54 -7.88 10.26
CA ASN A 57 4.19 -9.05 9.69
C ASN A 57 5.51 -8.73 8.96
N GLY A 58 5.84 -7.45 8.77
CA GLY A 58 7.05 -7.01 8.09
C GLY A 58 7.06 -7.37 6.60
N VAL A 59 5.88 -7.37 5.97
CA VAL A 59 5.72 -7.69 4.54
C VAL A 59 5.08 -6.54 3.79
N ALA A 60 5.36 -6.44 2.49
CA ALA A 60 4.79 -5.38 1.66
C ALA A 60 4.23 -5.94 0.35
N TYR A 61 3.16 -5.32 -0.11
CA TYR A 61 2.46 -5.64 -1.34
C TYR A 61 2.44 -4.42 -2.25
N TYR A 62 2.50 -4.62 -3.56
CA TYR A 62 2.40 -3.48 -4.46
C TYR A 62 1.67 -3.82 -5.75
N SER A 63 1.12 -2.79 -6.39
CA SER A 63 0.65 -2.86 -7.76
C SER A 63 1.19 -1.67 -8.55
N SER A 64 1.51 -1.88 -9.82
CA SER A 64 2.04 -0.85 -10.72
C SER A 64 1.23 -0.76 -12.00
N MET A 65 0.89 0.45 -12.45
CA MET A 65 0.01 0.67 -13.60
C MET A 65 0.38 1.92 -14.39
N LYS A 66 -0.04 1.96 -15.66
CA LYS A 66 0.22 3.09 -16.56
C LYS A 66 -0.68 4.30 -16.30
N ARG A 67 -1.90 4.09 -15.80
CA ARG A 67 -2.89 5.14 -15.54
C ARG A 67 -3.05 5.35 -14.04
N LYS A 68 -3.33 6.59 -13.63
CA LYS A 68 -3.56 6.94 -12.22
C LYS A 68 -4.80 6.18 -11.69
N PRO A 69 -4.67 5.35 -10.64
CA PRO A 69 -5.78 4.52 -10.13
C PRO A 69 -6.62 5.30 -9.11
N THR A 70 -7.24 6.42 -9.53
CA THR A 70 -7.89 7.39 -8.61
C THR A 70 -8.91 6.77 -7.66
N ASP A 71 -9.81 5.91 -8.16
CA ASP A 71 -10.87 5.34 -7.32
C ASP A 71 -10.31 4.34 -6.30
N ALA A 72 -9.35 3.50 -6.73
CA ALA A 72 -8.65 2.58 -5.84
C ALA A 72 -7.89 3.31 -4.73
N MET A 73 -7.25 4.45 -5.05
CA MET A 73 -6.55 5.24 -4.04
C MET A 73 -7.50 5.84 -3.02
N LYS A 74 -8.63 6.42 -3.46
CA LYS A 74 -9.64 6.96 -2.54
C LYS A 74 -10.15 5.88 -1.58
N GLU A 75 -10.35 4.67 -2.09
CA GLU A 75 -10.79 3.53 -1.29
C GLU A 75 -9.73 3.10 -0.27
N ILE A 76 -8.48 2.91 -0.71
CA ILE A 76 -7.36 2.53 0.16
C ILE A 76 -7.09 3.60 1.22
N GLU A 77 -7.05 4.88 0.84
CA GLU A 77 -6.86 6.00 1.77
C GLU A 77 -7.99 6.04 2.81
N LYS A 78 -9.25 5.85 2.39
CA LYS A 78 -10.38 5.78 3.31
C LYS A 78 -10.19 4.66 4.35
N LEU A 79 -9.82 3.45 3.92
CA LEU A 79 -9.58 2.32 4.82
C LEU A 79 -8.43 2.60 5.81
N PHE A 80 -7.35 3.21 5.33
CA PHE A 80 -6.23 3.60 6.17
C PHE A 80 -6.64 4.65 7.22
N TYR A 81 -7.39 5.68 6.82
CA TYR A 81 -7.86 6.70 7.76
C TYR A 81 -8.86 6.16 8.80
N LEU A 82 -9.66 5.14 8.44
CA LEU A 82 -10.51 4.45 9.40
C LEU A 82 -9.68 3.61 10.37
N SER A 83 -8.68 2.88 9.88
CA SER A 83 -7.82 2.03 10.71
C SER A 83 -7.05 2.81 11.78
N ILE A 84 -6.62 4.05 11.48
CA ILE A 84 -5.95 4.90 12.46
C ILE A 84 -6.94 5.55 13.45
N LYS A 85 -8.17 5.88 13.01
CA LYS A 85 -9.19 6.50 13.88
C LYS A 85 -9.72 5.52 14.92
N GLU A 86 -9.97 4.29 14.52
CA GLU A 86 -10.46 3.22 15.40
C GLU A 86 -9.41 2.82 16.45
N LYS A 87 -8.13 3.07 16.18
CA LYS A 87 -7.01 2.76 17.09
C LYS A 87 -6.62 3.89 18.06
N GLY A 88 -7.32 5.03 18.03
CA GLY A 88 -7.22 6.07 19.05
C GLY A 88 -5.86 6.77 19.12
N ALA A 89 -5.76 7.93 18.45
CA ALA A 89 -5.03 9.06 19.00
C ALA A 89 -5.92 9.76 20.05
#